data_AF-A0AAN6UZP2-F1
#
_entry.id   AF-A0AAN6UZP2-F1
#
_cell.length_a   1.000
_cell.length_b   1.000
_cell.length_c   1.000
_cell.angle_alpha   90.00
_cell.angle_beta   90.00
_cell.angle_gamma   90.00
#
_symmetry.space_group_name_H-M   'P 1'
#
loop_
_entity.id
_entity.type
_entity.pdbx_description
1 polymer ?
#
loop_
_entity_poly.entity_id
_entity_poly.type
_entity_poly.pdbx_seq_one_letter_code
_entity_poly.pdbx_strand_id
1 'polypeptide(L)'
;MDHVTFDPADWSEIPLALQQCTVPSRGPSPINRHLLPLQNLAERLGASEYARRNMEYLATGSGDLAIILMEPSDKEEDVLYTDYDDYCETIRLLDDSLRFAFQNQRDVKNTVVLDSRPLRSNRIREDEFEEHQKVNDAEAYRAVEAALELLRPKVVVVCNCNRDGIEDGMPEYLCSSVATAGHLNVRKLPKGYHYISVSSFHPMYFARTAEEESMEKEMREYLFDATLLVGANALVGRWVSGFGIRNLRAFARPDPDAWLVLSDVTSEDIISLLDQLEIPKTDGSKDLGNRAQLVSPQEDGPLYNLLESYRRRNGP
;
A
#
# COMPACT_ATOMS: atom_id res chain seq x y z
N MET A 1 25.41 2.85 -5.85
CA MET A 1 24.32 2.45 -4.95
C MET A 1 24.68 2.96 -3.59
N ASP A 2 23.82 3.77 -2.98
CA ASP A 2 23.98 4.13 -1.58
C ASP A 2 23.44 2.96 -0.75
N HIS A 3 24.21 2.48 0.21
CA HIS A 3 23.77 1.39 1.08
C HIS A 3 23.25 1.94 2.39
N VAL A 4 22.02 1.58 2.76
CA VAL A 4 21.44 1.87 4.07
C VAL A 4 21.44 0.56 4.88
N THR A 5 22.04 0.58 6.06
CA THR A 5 22.20 -0.61 6.92
C THR A 5 21.61 -0.34 8.29
N PHE A 6 20.94 -1.33 8.88
CA PHE A 6 20.49 -1.32 10.28
C PHE A 6 20.54 -2.75 10.84
N ASP A 7 20.69 -2.89 12.16
CA ASP A 7 20.52 -4.16 12.84
C ASP A 7 19.03 -4.49 12.99
N PRO A 8 18.48 -5.53 12.34
CA PRO A 8 17.08 -5.91 12.52
C PRO A 8 16.76 -6.40 13.94
N ALA A 9 17.76 -6.71 14.77
CA ALA A 9 17.59 -6.99 16.19
C ALA A 9 17.55 -5.72 17.07
N ASP A 10 18.01 -4.58 16.54
CA ASP A 10 17.84 -3.27 17.16
C ASP A 10 16.77 -2.47 16.40
N TRP A 11 15.51 -2.76 16.74
CA TRP A 11 14.33 -2.06 16.25
C TRP A 11 14.38 -0.52 16.33
N SER A 12 15.20 0.05 17.22
CA SER A 12 15.35 1.51 17.33
C SER A 12 16.09 2.12 16.14
N GLU A 13 16.84 1.32 15.37
CA GLU A 13 17.55 1.76 14.16
C GLU A 13 16.64 1.79 12.91
N ILE A 14 15.50 1.07 12.93
CA ILE A 14 14.61 0.95 11.77
C ILE A 14 14.09 2.31 11.29
N PRO A 15 13.54 3.19 12.15
CA PRO A 15 13.05 4.51 11.72
C PRO A 15 14.15 5.35 11.05
N LEU A 16 15.38 5.30 11.59
CA LEU A 16 16.54 6.03 11.05
C LEU A 16 16.95 5.50 9.66
N ALA A 17 16.90 4.19 9.46
CA ALA A 17 17.15 3.59 8.17
C ALA A 17 16.08 3.96 7.14
N LEU A 18 14.80 3.86 7.51
CA LEU A 18 13.68 4.24 6.65
C LEU A 18 13.75 5.74 6.29
N GLN A 19 14.11 6.61 7.24
CA GLN A 19 14.26 8.05 7.01
C GLN A 19 15.29 8.36 5.92
N GLN A 20 16.39 7.59 5.85
CA GLN A 20 17.40 7.74 4.80
C GLN A 20 16.88 7.37 3.41
N CYS A 21 15.79 6.63 3.31
CA CYS A 21 15.15 6.28 2.04
C CYS A 21 14.06 7.27 1.60
N THR A 22 13.69 8.25 2.42
CA THR A 22 12.66 9.25 2.07
C THR A 22 13.08 10.13 0.88
N VAL A 23 12.11 10.61 0.11
CA VAL A 23 12.37 11.46 -1.06
C VAL A 23 11.43 12.66 -1.11
N PRO A 24 11.92 13.89 -1.35
CA PRO A 24 11.05 15.05 -1.50
C PRO A 24 10.47 15.04 -2.92
N SER A 25 9.26 14.52 -3.08
CA SER A 25 8.57 14.50 -4.37
C SER A 25 7.11 14.90 -4.22
N ARG A 26 6.69 15.82 -5.08
CA ARG A 26 5.29 16.18 -5.28
C ARG A 26 4.99 16.08 -6.75
N GLY A 27 3.88 15.44 -7.07
CA GLY A 27 3.43 15.30 -8.44
C GLY A 27 3.00 16.62 -9.07
N PRO A 28 2.65 16.59 -10.36
CA PRO A 28 2.10 17.75 -11.06
C PRO A 28 0.76 18.17 -10.46
N SER A 29 0.25 19.34 -10.87
CA SER A 29 -1.04 19.86 -10.43
C SER A 29 -2.17 18.82 -10.59
N PRO A 30 -3.19 18.86 -9.71
CA PRO A 30 -4.30 17.93 -9.78
C PRO A 30 -4.98 17.93 -11.15
N ILE A 31 -5.31 16.74 -11.64
CA ILE A 31 -6.18 16.53 -12.79
C ILE A 31 -7.50 15.97 -12.29
N ASN A 32 -8.63 16.35 -12.88
CA ASN A 32 -9.96 15.93 -12.36
C ASN A 32 -10.72 15.00 -13.30
N ARG A 33 -10.22 14.78 -14.52
CA ARG A 33 -10.93 13.99 -15.54
C ARG A 33 -11.19 12.54 -15.11
N HIS A 34 -10.34 12.00 -14.24
CA HIS A 34 -10.46 10.63 -13.74
C HIS A 34 -11.56 10.46 -12.70
N LEU A 35 -12.16 11.56 -12.21
CA LEU A 35 -13.31 11.50 -11.29
C LEU A 35 -14.60 11.10 -12.00
N LEU A 36 -14.72 11.36 -13.31
CA LEU A 36 -15.96 11.14 -14.06
C LEU A 36 -16.48 9.69 -13.99
N PRO A 37 -15.66 8.64 -14.15
CA PRO A 37 -16.13 7.26 -13.96
C PRO A 37 -16.70 6.99 -12.56
N LEU A 38 -16.11 7.58 -11.51
CA LEU A 38 -16.54 7.41 -10.13
C LEU A 38 -17.83 8.19 -9.85
N GLN A 39 -17.98 9.38 -10.44
CA GLN A 39 -19.23 10.16 -10.37
C GLN A 39 -20.38 9.43 -11.07
N ASN A 40 -20.14 8.85 -12.24
CA ASN A 40 -21.14 8.05 -12.96
C ASN A 40 -21.53 6.79 -12.15
N LEU A 41 -20.56 6.15 -11.48
CA LEU A 41 -20.84 5.04 -10.56
C LEU A 41 -21.73 5.52 -9.41
N ALA A 42 -21.42 6.65 -8.79
CA ALA A 42 -22.19 7.20 -7.70
C ALA A 42 -23.65 7.46 -8.05
N GLU A 43 -23.90 8.04 -9.22
CA GLU A 43 -25.26 8.27 -9.72
C GLU A 43 -26.01 6.95 -9.93
N ARG A 44 -25.32 5.93 -10.47
CA ARG A 44 -25.91 4.62 -10.73
C ARG A 44 -26.25 3.86 -9.46
N LEU A 45 -25.37 3.91 -8.46
CA LEU A 45 -25.56 3.25 -7.17
C LEU A 45 -26.50 4.03 -6.23
N GLY A 46 -26.90 5.26 -6.61
CA GLY A 46 -27.68 6.12 -5.73
C GLY A 46 -26.92 6.50 -4.47
N ALA A 47 -25.60 6.66 -4.56
CA ALA A 47 -24.73 6.94 -3.42
C ALA A 47 -25.12 8.24 -2.71
N SER A 48 -25.00 8.24 -1.38
CA SER A 48 -25.29 9.41 -0.54
C SER A 48 -24.42 10.61 -0.91
N GLU A 49 -24.87 11.82 -0.56
CA GLU A 49 -24.08 13.04 -0.77
C GLU A 49 -22.74 12.96 -0.01
N TYR A 50 -22.73 12.39 1.19
CA TYR A 50 -21.54 12.21 2.02
C TYR A 50 -20.53 11.28 1.35
N ALA A 51 -20.96 10.08 0.93
CA ALA A 51 -20.09 9.11 0.27
C ALA A 51 -19.48 9.68 -1.01
N ARG A 52 -20.29 10.40 -1.80
CA ARG A 52 -19.84 11.10 -3.01
C ARG A 52 -18.73 12.11 -2.71
N ARG A 53 -18.94 12.96 -1.72
CA ARG A 53 -17.98 14.01 -1.35
C ARG A 53 -16.71 13.43 -0.74
N ASN A 54 -16.80 12.38 0.06
CA ASN A 54 -15.65 11.67 0.62
C ASN A 54 -14.82 10.99 -0.46
N MET A 55 -15.48 10.29 -1.39
CA MET A 55 -14.82 9.70 -2.57
C MET A 55 -14.12 10.77 -3.41
N GLU A 56 -14.79 11.88 -3.73
CA GLU A 56 -14.18 12.97 -4.52
C GLU A 56 -13.00 13.63 -3.80
N TYR A 57 -13.12 13.81 -2.47
CA TYR A 57 -12.06 14.36 -1.64
C TYR A 57 -10.79 13.50 -1.70
N LEU A 58 -10.92 12.19 -1.52
CA LEU A 58 -9.79 11.25 -1.56
C LEU A 58 -9.25 11.05 -2.98
N ALA A 59 -10.13 11.03 -3.98
CA ALA A 59 -9.73 10.81 -5.37
C ALA A 59 -9.09 12.06 -5.99
N THR A 60 -9.13 13.22 -5.34
CA THR A 60 -8.50 14.45 -5.84
C THR A 60 -7.04 14.54 -5.41
N GLY A 61 -6.13 14.62 -6.37
CA GLY A 61 -4.70 14.72 -6.08
C GLY A 61 -3.81 14.75 -7.31
N SER A 62 -2.50 14.69 -7.09
CA SER A 62 -1.50 14.62 -8.15
C SER A 62 -1.59 13.26 -8.85
N GLY A 63 -1.69 13.25 -10.18
CA GLY A 63 -2.03 12.03 -10.93
C GLY A 63 -0.88 11.06 -11.22
N ASP A 64 0.31 11.29 -10.69
CA ASP A 64 1.49 10.44 -10.84
C ASP A 64 1.49 9.22 -9.89
N LEU A 65 0.82 9.33 -8.74
CA LEU A 65 0.68 8.28 -7.73
C LEU A 65 -0.80 8.04 -7.40
N ALA A 66 -1.20 6.77 -7.40
CA ALA A 66 -2.47 6.34 -6.83
C ALA A 66 -2.27 5.36 -5.67
N ILE A 67 -3.07 5.48 -4.61
CA ILE A 67 -3.18 4.50 -3.53
C ILE A 67 -4.52 3.80 -3.67
N ILE A 68 -4.53 2.47 -3.65
CA ILE A 68 -5.76 1.65 -3.67
C ILE A 68 -5.99 1.07 -2.26
N LEU A 69 -7.05 1.51 -1.60
CA LEU A 69 -7.56 0.94 -0.36
C LEU A 69 -8.62 -0.13 -0.64
N MET A 70 -9.21 -0.70 0.41
CA MET A 70 -10.20 -1.78 0.28
C MET A 70 -11.57 -1.24 -0.16
N GLU A 71 -12.26 -0.58 0.75
CA GLU A 71 -13.63 -0.09 0.61
C GLU A 71 -13.89 1.01 1.63
N PRO A 72 -14.85 1.92 1.38
CA PRO A 72 -15.20 2.96 2.35
C PRO A 72 -15.81 2.35 3.61
N SER A 73 -15.57 3.01 4.74
CA SER A 73 -16.24 2.62 6.00
C SER A 73 -17.71 3.03 6.01
N ASP A 74 -18.54 2.35 6.80
CA ASP A 74 -19.98 2.69 6.91
C ASP A 74 -20.24 4.12 7.40
N LYS A 75 -19.28 4.71 8.13
CA LYS A 75 -19.38 6.10 8.62
C LYS A 75 -19.31 7.11 7.48
N GLU A 76 -18.72 6.77 6.36
CA GLU A 76 -18.52 7.69 5.23
C GLU A 76 -19.80 7.97 4.44
N GLU A 77 -20.85 7.20 4.69
CA GLU A 77 -22.21 7.45 4.20
C GLU A 77 -22.92 8.58 4.95
N ASP A 78 -22.45 8.91 6.16
CA ASP A 78 -23.16 9.79 7.07
C ASP A 78 -22.30 10.98 7.55
N VAL A 79 -20.98 10.95 7.30
CA VAL A 79 -20.03 11.96 7.83
C VAL A 79 -18.93 12.31 6.82
N LEU A 80 -18.62 13.60 6.69
CA LEU A 80 -17.54 14.09 5.83
C LEU A 80 -16.17 14.03 6.50
N TYR A 81 -15.12 13.70 5.73
CA TYR A 81 -13.74 13.80 6.22
C TYR A 81 -13.33 15.21 6.64
N THR A 82 -13.95 16.25 6.07
CA THR A 82 -13.64 17.66 6.39
C THR A 82 -14.18 18.11 7.74
N ASP A 83 -15.16 17.38 8.28
CA ASP A 83 -15.90 17.78 9.48
C ASP A 83 -15.40 17.05 10.74
N TYR A 84 -14.37 16.21 10.58
CA TYR A 84 -13.71 15.46 11.64
C TYR A 84 -12.49 16.20 12.17
N ASP A 85 -12.51 16.56 13.45
CA ASP A 85 -11.28 16.86 14.22
C ASP A 85 -10.43 15.58 14.43
N ASP A 86 -11.08 14.41 14.39
CA ASP A 86 -10.49 13.08 14.53
C ASP A 86 -10.68 12.33 13.22
N TYR A 87 -9.74 12.52 12.29
CA TYR A 87 -9.70 11.86 10.98
C TYR A 87 -10.05 10.36 11.09
N CYS A 88 -10.72 9.79 10.08
CA CYS A 88 -10.80 8.33 9.92
C CYS A 88 -9.40 7.73 10.13
N GLU A 89 -9.25 6.82 11.09
CA GLU A 89 -7.92 6.34 11.54
C GLU A 89 -7.09 5.80 10.37
N THR A 90 -7.72 5.07 9.45
CA THR A 90 -7.10 4.63 8.19
C THR A 90 -6.46 5.78 7.42
N ILE A 91 -7.22 6.88 7.24
CA ILE A 91 -6.78 8.03 6.47
C ILE A 91 -5.69 8.79 7.23
N ARG A 92 -5.78 8.91 8.56
CA ARG A 92 -4.72 9.52 9.38
C ARG A 92 -3.40 8.75 9.25
N LEU A 93 -3.44 7.44 9.42
CA LEU A 93 -2.26 6.58 9.30
C LEU A 93 -1.63 6.66 7.90
N LEU A 94 -2.46 6.65 6.85
CA LEU A 94 -2.00 6.84 5.48
C LEU A 94 -1.37 8.23 5.27
N ASP A 95 -1.97 9.28 5.82
CA ASP A 95 -1.49 10.66 5.74
C ASP A 95 -0.12 10.83 6.42
N ASP A 96 0.04 10.24 7.62
CA ASP A 96 1.31 10.23 8.36
C ASP A 96 2.40 9.49 7.57
N SER A 97 2.08 8.32 7.03
CA SER A 97 3.01 7.48 6.26
C SER A 97 3.40 8.15 4.93
N LEU A 98 2.46 8.83 4.24
CA LEU A 98 2.73 9.63 3.05
C LEU A 98 3.66 10.80 3.37
N ARG A 99 3.37 11.56 4.44
CA ARG A 99 4.22 12.67 4.88
C ARG A 99 5.63 12.19 5.20
N PHE A 100 5.74 11.05 5.89
CA PHE A 100 7.02 10.44 6.19
C PHE A 100 7.79 10.09 4.90
N ALA A 101 7.21 9.26 4.02
CA ALA A 101 7.87 8.78 2.80
C ALA A 101 8.30 9.92 1.86
N PHE A 102 7.52 11.01 1.82
CA PHE A 102 7.71 12.13 0.90
C PHE A 102 8.29 13.41 1.54
N GLN A 103 8.87 13.33 2.75
CA GLN A 103 9.45 14.48 3.45
C GLN A 103 8.48 15.68 3.54
N ASN A 104 7.22 15.42 3.89
CA ASN A 104 6.11 16.38 3.98
C ASN A 104 5.73 17.08 2.65
N GLN A 105 6.27 16.65 1.50
CA GLN A 105 5.88 17.21 0.19
C GLN A 105 4.58 16.63 -0.35
N ARG A 106 4.16 15.49 0.21
CA ARG A 106 2.95 14.75 -0.17
C ARG A 106 2.19 14.32 1.07
N ASP A 107 0.87 14.34 0.96
CA ASP A 107 -0.09 13.95 1.99
C ASP A 107 -1.35 13.38 1.32
N VAL A 108 -2.39 13.03 2.08
CA VAL A 108 -3.63 12.50 1.48
C VAL A 108 -4.31 13.55 0.60
N LYS A 109 -4.28 14.84 0.97
CA LYS A 109 -4.98 15.93 0.26
C LYS A 109 -4.43 16.20 -1.14
N ASN A 110 -3.22 15.74 -1.43
CA ASN A 110 -2.58 15.93 -2.73
C ASN A 110 -2.17 14.61 -3.41
N THR A 111 -2.69 13.48 -2.92
CA THR A 111 -2.49 12.14 -3.48
C THR A 111 -3.82 11.53 -3.86
N VAL A 112 -3.92 10.90 -5.02
CA VAL A 112 -5.13 10.17 -5.39
C VAL A 112 -5.24 8.90 -4.57
N VAL A 113 -6.25 8.82 -3.71
CA VAL A 113 -6.61 7.63 -2.95
C VAL A 113 -7.96 7.13 -3.46
N LEU A 114 -8.00 5.87 -3.87
CA LEU A 114 -9.20 5.20 -4.37
C LEU A 114 -9.44 3.96 -3.53
N ASP A 115 -10.69 3.60 -3.30
CA ASP A 115 -11.03 2.26 -2.83
C ASP A 115 -11.09 1.29 -4.01
N SER A 116 -10.84 0.00 -3.75
CA SER A 116 -11.07 -1.05 -4.74
C SER A 116 -12.57 -1.20 -5.05
N ARG A 117 -13.43 -0.96 -4.05
CA ARG A 117 -14.89 -0.90 -4.16
C ARG A 117 -15.41 0.48 -3.74
N PRO A 118 -15.22 1.53 -4.55
CA PRO A 118 -15.68 2.86 -4.19
C PRO A 118 -17.19 2.89 -3.98
N LEU A 119 -17.66 3.59 -2.94
CA LEU A 119 -19.09 3.78 -2.61
C LEU A 119 -19.83 2.49 -2.23
N ARG A 120 -19.10 1.46 -1.81
CA ARG A 120 -19.63 0.12 -1.49
C ARG A 120 -19.17 -0.29 -0.10
N SER A 121 -19.70 0.37 0.93
CA SER A 121 -19.39 0.02 2.31
C SER A 121 -19.94 -1.37 2.68
N ASN A 122 -19.46 -1.93 3.80
CA ASN A 122 -19.93 -3.23 4.25
C ASN A 122 -21.45 -3.23 4.54
N ARG A 123 -21.99 -2.19 5.17
CA ARG A 123 -23.44 -2.00 5.39
C ARG A 123 -24.23 -2.08 4.09
N ILE A 124 -23.82 -1.36 3.05
CA ILE A 124 -24.49 -1.39 1.73
C ILE A 124 -24.47 -2.81 1.15
N ARG A 125 -23.34 -3.49 1.28
CA ARG A 125 -23.14 -4.85 0.75
C ARG A 125 -23.98 -5.88 1.50
N GLU A 126 -24.16 -5.74 2.81
CA GLU A 126 -24.96 -6.64 3.65
C GLU A 126 -26.47 -6.47 3.43
N ASP A 127 -26.91 -5.27 3.04
CA ASP A 127 -28.33 -4.97 2.78
C ASP A 127 -28.81 -5.42 1.37
N GLU A 128 -27.89 -5.92 0.53
CA GLU A 128 -28.17 -6.36 -0.84
C GLU A 128 -28.29 -7.88 -0.98
N PHE A 129 -29.08 -8.31 -1.97
CA PHE A 129 -29.05 -9.70 -2.41
C PHE A 129 -27.71 -10.03 -3.09
N GLU A 130 -27.24 -11.27 -2.91
CA GLU A 130 -25.92 -11.72 -3.40
C GLU A 130 -25.71 -11.44 -4.90
N GLU A 131 -26.73 -11.63 -5.75
CA GLU A 131 -26.59 -11.32 -7.18
C GLU A 131 -26.37 -9.83 -7.45
N HIS A 132 -27.05 -8.95 -6.71
CA HIS A 132 -26.87 -7.50 -6.83
C HIS A 132 -25.52 -7.06 -6.31
N GLN A 133 -25.06 -7.66 -5.19
CA GLN A 133 -23.75 -7.40 -4.62
C GLN A 133 -22.65 -7.65 -5.65
N LYS A 134 -22.66 -8.82 -6.31
CA LYS A 134 -21.66 -9.17 -7.34
C LYS A 134 -21.70 -8.22 -8.54
N VAL A 135 -22.90 -7.83 -9.00
CA VAL A 135 -23.05 -6.89 -10.12
C VAL A 135 -22.53 -5.51 -9.75
N ASN A 136 -22.91 -4.98 -8.59
CA ASN A 136 -22.53 -3.65 -8.14
C ASN A 136 -21.03 -3.57 -7.79
N ASP A 137 -20.47 -4.61 -7.18
CA ASP A 137 -19.02 -4.69 -6.92
C ASP A 137 -18.23 -4.75 -8.24
N ALA A 138 -18.71 -5.50 -9.25
CA ALA A 138 -18.10 -5.53 -10.58
C ALA A 138 -18.14 -4.17 -11.29
N GLU A 139 -19.23 -3.40 -11.15
CA GLU A 139 -19.28 -2.02 -11.66
C GLU A 139 -18.30 -1.11 -10.92
N ALA A 140 -18.13 -1.30 -9.61
CA ALA A 140 -17.17 -0.55 -8.82
C ALA A 140 -15.73 -0.80 -9.30
N TYR A 141 -15.35 -2.06 -9.52
CA TYR A 141 -14.02 -2.41 -10.07
C TYR A 141 -13.79 -1.77 -11.46
N ARG A 142 -14.79 -1.79 -12.34
CA ARG A 142 -14.69 -1.15 -13.67
C ARG A 142 -14.54 0.37 -13.57
N ALA A 143 -15.19 1.01 -12.60
CA ALA A 143 -15.06 2.45 -12.39
C ALA A 143 -13.65 2.82 -11.93
N VAL A 144 -13.04 2.04 -11.01
CA VAL A 144 -11.64 2.20 -10.59
C VAL A 144 -10.70 2.03 -11.77
N GLU A 145 -10.88 0.97 -12.57
CA GLU A 145 -10.06 0.74 -13.76
C GLU A 145 -10.15 1.91 -14.75
N ALA A 146 -11.36 2.37 -15.06
CA ALA A 146 -11.58 3.51 -15.94
C ALA A 146 -10.98 4.81 -15.38
N ALA A 147 -11.03 5.00 -14.05
CA ALA A 147 -10.38 6.14 -13.39
C ALA A 147 -8.86 6.06 -13.57
N LEU A 148 -8.24 4.89 -13.31
CA LEU A 148 -6.81 4.68 -13.49
C LEU A 148 -6.36 4.86 -14.96
N GLU A 149 -7.18 4.46 -15.93
CA GLU A 149 -6.90 4.67 -17.35
C GLU A 149 -6.88 6.14 -17.76
N LEU A 150 -7.71 6.97 -17.13
CA LEU A 150 -7.75 8.42 -17.34
C LEU A 150 -6.66 9.13 -16.55
N LEU A 151 -6.39 8.67 -15.34
CA LEU A 151 -5.37 9.21 -14.44
C LEU A 151 -3.98 8.98 -15.01
N ARG A 152 -3.72 7.76 -15.51
CA ARG A 152 -2.41 7.25 -15.96
C ARG A 152 -1.32 7.45 -14.88
N PRO A 153 -1.47 6.82 -13.70
CA PRO A 153 -0.48 6.93 -12.64
C PRO A 153 0.80 6.19 -13.04
N LYS A 154 1.95 6.74 -12.65
CA LYS A 154 3.24 6.10 -12.85
C LYS A 154 3.45 4.96 -11.85
N VAL A 155 2.99 5.19 -10.62
CA VAL A 155 3.03 4.22 -9.52
C VAL A 155 1.63 4.06 -8.92
N VAL A 156 1.26 2.81 -8.62
CA VAL A 156 0.05 2.46 -7.87
C VAL A 156 0.46 1.63 -6.67
N VAL A 157 0.12 2.05 -5.45
CA VAL A 157 0.31 1.25 -4.24
C VAL A 157 -1.01 0.58 -3.88
N VAL A 158 -1.01 -0.75 -3.78
CA VAL A 158 -2.21 -1.56 -3.52
C VAL A 158 -2.21 -2.03 -2.06
N CYS A 159 -3.11 -1.46 -1.26
CA CYS A 159 -3.26 -1.68 0.17
C CYS A 159 -4.51 -2.52 0.48
N ASN A 160 -4.73 -3.60 -0.27
CA ASN A 160 -5.94 -4.42 -0.17
C ASN A 160 -5.59 -5.90 -0.06
N CYS A 161 -5.65 -6.44 1.17
CA CYS A 161 -5.37 -7.85 1.44
C CYS A 161 -6.62 -8.75 1.43
N ASN A 162 -7.61 -8.45 0.58
CA ASN A 162 -8.83 -9.25 0.47
C ASN A 162 -8.72 -10.34 -0.61
N ARG A 163 -8.02 -11.44 -0.30
CA ARG A 163 -7.86 -12.54 -1.27
C ARG A 163 -9.19 -13.21 -1.63
N ASP A 164 -10.08 -13.35 -0.65
CA ASP A 164 -11.41 -13.94 -0.84
C ASP A 164 -12.23 -13.13 -1.85
N GLY A 165 -12.04 -11.80 -1.88
CA GLY A 165 -12.63 -10.93 -2.89
C GLY A 165 -12.31 -11.31 -4.33
N ILE A 166 -11.20 -12.01 -4.60
CA ILE A 166 -10.87 -12.51 -5.95
C ILE A 166 -11.87 -13.59 -6.38
N GLU A 167 -12.27 -14.48 -5.47
CA GLU A 167 -13.28 -15.50 -5.74
C GLU A 167 -14.65 -14.86 -6.03
N ASP A 168 -14.89 -13.69 -5.44
CA ASP A 168 -16.07 -12.84 -5.68
C ASP A 168 -15.93 -11.90 -6.90
N GLY A 169 -14.88 -12.05 -7.70
CA GLY A 169 -14.70 -11.33 -8.97
C GLY A 169 -13.88 -10.04 -8.89
N MET A 170 -13.21 -9.76 -7.76
CA MET A 170 -12.22 -8.69 -7.69
C MET A 170 -11.03 -8.99 -8.62
N PRO A 171 -10.60 -8.03 -9.45
CA PRO A 171 -9.40 -8.19 -10.24
C PRO A 171 -8.16 -8.45 -9.35
N GLU A 172 -7.37 -9.46 -9.70
CA GLU A 172 -6.18 -9.87 -8.94
C GLU A 172 -5.18 -8.71 -8.74
N TYR A 173 -5.10 -7.79 -9.70
CA TYR A 173 -4.20 -6.62 -9.61
C TYR A 173 -4.63 -5.58 -8.57
N LEU A 174 -5.87 -5.64 -8.07
CA LEU A 174 -6.37 -4.85 -6.94
C LEU A 174 -6.19 -5.57 -5.60
N CYS A 175 -5.62 -6.77 -5.60
CA CYS A 175 -5.31 -7.54 -4.41
C CYS A 175 -3.80 -7.53 -4.11
N SER A 176 -3.47 -7.54 -2.83
CA SER A 176 -2.13 -7.63 -2.29
C SER A 176 -2.10 -8.59 -1.09
N SER A 177 -0.92 -8.72 -0.46
CA SER A 177 -0.78 -9.48 0.78
C SER A 177 0.38 -8.92 1.60
N VAL A 178 0.36 -9.15 2.92
CA VAL A 178 1.52 -8.81 3.78
C VAL A 178 2.80 -9.55 3.32
N ALA A 179 2.69 -10.79 2.81
CA ALA A 179 3.85 -11.54 2.29
C ALA A 179 4.49 -10.87 1.07
N THR A 180 3.71 -10.15 0.29
CA THR A 180 4.19 -9.44 -0.90
C THR A 180 4.43 -7.95 -0.64
N ALA A 181 4.28 -7.46 0.60
CA ALA A 181 4.48 -6.05 0.94
C ALA A 181 5.86 -5.53 0.50
N GLY A 182 5.89 -4.39 -0.19
CA GLY A 182 7.08 -3.79 -0.77
C GLY A 182 7.56 -4.42 -2.08
N HIS A 183 6.90 -5.47 -2.59
CA HIS A 183 7.20 -6.00 -3.92
C HIS A 183 6.75 -5.02 -5.01
N LEU A 184 7.62 -4.84 -6.00
CA LEU A 184 7.34 -4.12 -7.23
C LEU A 184 6.90 -5.10 -8.31
N ASN A 185 5.86 -4.74 -9.06
CA ASN A 185 5.40 -5.46 -10.22
C ASN A 185 5.14 -4.48 -11.36
N VAL A 186 5.44 -4.89 -12.59
CA VAL A 186 4.98 -4.17 -13.78
C VAL A 186 3.59 -4.66 -14.12
N ARG A 187 2.63 -3.74 -14.20
CA ARG A 187 1.24 -4.05 -14.55
C ARG A 187 0.81 -3.25 -15.76
N LYS A 188 -0.23 -3.73 -16.42
CA LYS A 188 -0.80 -3.15 -17.64
C LYS A 188 -2.31 -3.09 -17.49
N LEU A 189 -2.89 -1.90 -17.63
CA LEU A 189 -4.34 -1.71 -17.71
C LEU A 189 -4.87 -2.23 -19.06
N PRO A 190 -6.17 -2.55 -19.20
CA PRO A 190 -6.72 -3.13 -20.44
C PRO A 190 -6.47 -2.30 -21.72
N LYS A 191 -6.51 -0.97 -21.65
CA LYS A 191 -6.14 -0.09 -22.78
C LYS A 191 -4.63 0.04 -23.03
N GLY A 192 -3.82 -0.75 -22.35
CA GLY A 192 -2.41 -0.95 -22.61
C GLY A 192 -1.45 0.05 -21.96
N TYR A 193 -1.95 0.87 -21.03
CA TYR A 193 -1.10 1.73 -20.20
C TYR A 193 -0.38 0.88 -19.15
N HIS A 194 0.95 1.00 -19.08
CA HIS A 194 1.76 0.33 -18.07
C HIS A 194 1.93 1.21 -16.84
N TYR A 195 2.12 0.60 -15.68
CA TYR A 195 2.45 1.28 -14.44
C TYR A 195 3.24 0.36 -13.51
N ILE A 196 3.92 0.96 -12.54
CA ILE A 196 4.58 0.22 -11.46
C ILE A 196 3.57 0.01 -10.34
N SER A 197 3.30 -1.24 -10.00
CA SER A 197 2.49 -1.62 -8.85
C SER A 197 3.37 -1.93 -7.66
N VAL A 198 3.05 -1.39 -6.49
CA VAL A 198 3.67 -1.73 -5.21
C VAL A 198 2.64 -2.44 -4.35
N SER A 199 2.95 -3.65 -3.91
CA SER A 199 2.09 -4.38 -2.98
C SER A 199 2.25 -3.83 -1.56
N SER A 200 1.14 -3.62 -0.86
CA SER A 200 1.09 -3.22 0.55
C SER A 200 -0.09 -3.92 1.25
N PHE A 201 -0.56 -3.41 2.37
CA PHE A 201 -1.71 -3.93 3.11
C PHE A 201 -2.47 -2.77 3.76
N HIS A 202 -3.70 -3.03 4.20
CA HIS A 202 -4.56 -2.00 4.75
C HIS A 202 -4.00 -1.46 6.08
N PRO A 203 -3.94 -0.13 6.33
CA PRO A 203 -3.38 0.44 7.56
C PRO A 203 -4.02 -0.08 8.85
N MET A 204 -5.32 -0.37 8.80
CA MET A 204 -6.03 -0.94 9.96
C MET A 204 -5.52 -2.32 10.39
N TYR A 205 -4.75 -3.03 9.55
CA TYR A 205 -4.14 -4.29 9.93
C TYR A 205 -3.19 -4.12 11.12
N PHE A 206 -2.35 -3.08 11.12
CA PHE A 206 -1.48 -2.81 12.26
C PHE A 206 -2.20 -2.04 13.37
N ALA A 207 -3.10 -1.11 13.03
CA ALA A 207 -3.85 -0.35 14.05
C ALA A 207 -4.68 -1.26 14.98
N ARG A 208 -5.27 -2.34 14.45
CA ARG A 208 -6.08 -3.32 15.19
C ARG A 208 -5.27 -4.42 15.87
N THR A 209 -3.94 -4.38 15.79
CA THR A 209 -3.07 -5.32 16.50
C THR A 209 -3.22 -5.08 18.01
N ALA A 210 -3.35 -6.16 18.79
CA ALA A 210 -3.57 -6.06 20.23
C ALA A 210 -2.42 -5.31 20.93
N GLU A 211 -2.70 -4.61 22.02
CA GLU A 211 -1.67 -3.81 22.72
C GLU A 211 -0.55 -4.69 23.28
N GLU A 212 -0.88 -5.93 23.68
CA GLU A 212 0.08 -6.93 24.15
C GLU A 212 1.07 -7.36 23.04
N GLU A 213 0.73 -7.09 21.78
CA GLU A 213 1.55 -7.35 20.59
C GLU A 213 2.24 -6.06 20.08
N SER A 214 2.59 -5.13 20.98
CA SER A 214 3.24 -3.84 20.67
C SER A 214 4.39 -3.92 19.66
N MET A 215 5.31 -4.88 19.82
CA MET A 215 6.41 -5.07 18.88
C MET A 215 5.93 -5.49 17.48
N GLU A 216 4.94 -6.38 17.38
CA GLU A 216 4.38 -6.77 16.08
C GLU A 216 3.66 -5.60 15.42
N LYS A 217 2.93 -4.80 16.21
CA LYS A 217 2.29 -3.57 15.75
C LYS A 217 3.30 -2.61 15.13
N GLU A 218 4.41 -2.33 15.82
CA GLU A 218 5.48 -1.47 15.32
C GLU A 218 6.13 -2.05 14.05
N MET A 219 6.41 -3.36 14.00
CA MET A 219 6.99 -3.98 12.80
C MET A 219 6.05 -3.91 11.60
N ARG A 220 4.74 -4.08 11.81
CA ARG A 220 3.73 -3.92 10.76
C ARG A 220 3.61 -2.46 10.33
N GLU A 221 3.71 -1.50 11.24
CA GLU A 221 3.74 -0.07 10.92
C GLU A 221 4.99 0.28 10.07
N TYR A 222 6.18 -0.11 10.51
CA TYR A 222 7.42 0.10 9.74
C TYR A 222 7.41 -0.58 8.37
N LEU A 223 6.79 -1.76 8.27
CA LEU A 223 6.61 -2.43 6.98
C LEU A 223 5.65 -1.64 6.07
N PHE A 224 4.56 -1.10 6.61
CA PHE A 224 3.63 -0.26 5.85
C PHE A 224 4.35 0.99 5.32
N ASP A 225 5.09 1.70 6.17
CA ASP A 225 5.94 2.84 5.80
C ASP A 225 6.95 2.49 4.71
N ALA A 226 7.61 1.34 4.85
CA ALA A 226 8.56 0.85 3.86
C ALA A 226 7.90 0.64 2.48
N THR A 227 6.63 0.22 2.42
CA THR A 227 5.94 0.08 1.13
C THR A 227 5.68 1.42 0.45
N LEU A 228 5.33 2.47 1.21
CA LEU A 228 5.18 3.81 0.66
C LEU A 228 6.52 4.41 0.25
N LEU A 229 7.59 4.14 0.99
CA LEU A 229 8.95 4.50 0.61
C LEU A 229 9.39 3.85 -0.71
N VAL A 230 9.07 2.58 -0.91
CA VAL A 230 9.31 1.88 -2.18
C VAL A 230 8.57 2.59 -3.32
N GLY A 231 7.28 2.91 -3.13
CA GLY A 231 6.50 3.67 -4.11
C GLY A 231 7.05 5.08 -4.39
N ALA A 232 7.44 5.80 -3.34
CA ALA A 232 8.01 7.13 -3.42
C ALA A 232 9.33 7.15 -4.21
N ASN A 233 10.21 6.18 -3.95
CA ASN A 233 11.46 6.04 -4.69
C ASN A 233 11.21 5.68 -6.15
N ALA A 234 10.27 4.76 -6.43
CA ALA A 234 9.91 4.39 -7.79
C ALA A 234 9.45 5.61 -8.62
N LEU A 235 8.68 6.52 -8.03
CA LEU A 235 8.22 7.75 -8.69
C LEU A 235 9.36 8.68 -9.12
N VAL A 236 10.49 8.68 -8.41
CA VAL A 236 11.67 9.51 -8.72
C VAL A 236 12.78 8.74 -9.45
N GLY A 237 12.45 7.57 -10.00
CA GLY A 237 13.38 6.74 -10.76
C GLY A 237 14.42 6.05 -9.89
N ARG A 238 14.17 5.91 -8.58
CA ARG A 238 14.99 5.16 -7.63
C ARG A 238 14.30 3.85 -7.27
N TRP A 239 15.07 2.92 -6.73
CA TRP A 239 14.54 1.68 -6.19
C TRP A 239 15.12 1.49 -4.79
N VAL A 240 14.28 0.98 -3.89
CA VAL A 240 14.64 0.47 -2.57
C VAL A 240 14.39 -1.04 -2.58
N SER A 241 15.46 -1.80 -2.39
CA SER A 241 15.44 -3.26 -2.24
C SER A 241 16.38 -3.66 -1.12
N GLY A 242 16.27 -4.91 -0.65
CA GLY A 242 17.26 -5.46 0.28
C GLY A 242 16.67 -6.36 1.35
N PHE A 243 17.55 -6.90 2.18
CA PHE A 243 17.16 -7.82 3.24
C PHE A 243 16.35 -7.12 4.35
N GLY A 244 16.51 -5.81 4.54
CA GLY A 244 15.73 -5.04 5.52
C GLY A 244 14.22 -5.17 5.30
N ILE A 245 13.73 -4.95 4.07
CA ILE A 245 12.30 -5.11 3.73
C ILE A 245 11.85 -6.58 3.87
N ARG A 246 12.73 -7.53 3.53
CA ARG A 246 12.44 -8.96 3.72
C ARG A 246 12.30 -9.33 5.20
N ASN A 247 13.15 -8.77 6.06
CA ASN A 247 13.11 -9.00 7.50
C ASN A 247 11.85 -8.37 8.10
N LEU A 248 11.52 -7.13 7.74
CA LEU A 248 10.28 -6.48 8.17
C LEU A 248 9.04 -7.34 7.83
N ARG A 249 8.99 -7.94 6.63
CA ARG A 249 7.93 -8.89 6.27
C ARG A 249 7.91 -10.14 7.14
N ALA A 250 9.08 -10.73 7.40
CA ALA A 250 9.19 -11.92 8.24
C ALA A 250 8.76 -11.64 9.69
N PHE A 251 9.01 -10.44 10.21
CA PHE A 251 8.55 -10.05 11.55
C PHE A 251 7.07 -9.64 11.58
N ALA A 252 6.56 -9.04 10.52
CA ALA A 252 5.15 -8.67 10.40
C ALA A 252 4.20 -9.88 10.26
N ARG A 253 4.73 -11.08 9.98
CA ARG A 253 4.00 -12.35 9.93
C ARG A 253 4.63 -13.40 10.86
N PRO A 254 4.00 -13.80 11.96
CA PRO A 254 4.42 -14.98 12.71
C PRO A 254 4.01 -16.31 12.02
N ASP A 255 3.97 -16.35 10.68
CA ASP A 255 3.63 -17.56 9.92
C ASP A 255 4.92 -18.26 9.42
N PRO A 256 5.22 -19.48 9.88
CA PRO A 256 6.46 -20.19 9.56
C PRO A 256 6.63 -20.58 8.08
N ASP A 257 5.58 -20.51 7.25
CA ASP A 257 5.62 -20.91 5.83
C ASP A 257 5.85 -19.74 4.85
N ALA A 258 5.98 -18.50 5.34
CA ALA A 258 6.10 -17.30 4.49
C ALA A 258 7.50 -17.09 3.87
N TRP A 259 8.44 -18.02 4.06
CA TRP A 259 9.78 -17.91 3.50
C TRP A 259 9.78 -18.31 2.03
N LEU A 260 10.01 -17.32 1.17
CA LEU A 260 10.33 -17.40 -0.28
C LEU A 260 9.17 -17.02 -1.21
N VAL A 261 8.98 -15.71 -1.38
CA VAL A 261 8.62 -15.15 -2.69
C VAL A 261 9.64 -14.07 -3.02
N LEU A 262 10.67 -14.48 -3.78
CA LEU A 262 11.55 -13.53 -4.49
C LEU A 262 10.75 -12.98 -5.67
N SER A 263 10.68 -11.66 -5.80
CA SER A 263 10.00 -11.03 -6.94
C SER A 263 10.81 -11.28 -8.22
N ASP A 264 10.15 -11.75 -9.28
CA ASP A 264 10.73 -12.01 -10.62
C ASP A 264 11.04 -10.74 -11.43
N VAL A 265 10.91 -9.54 -10.84
CA VAL A 265 11.20 -8.28 -11.53
C VAL A 265 12.68 -7.96 -11.41
N THR A 266 13.38 -7.99 -12.55
CA THR A 266 14.80 -7.65 -12.60
C THR A 266 15.01 -6.14 -12.59
N SER A 267 16.22 -5.71 -12.23
CA SER A 267 16.63 -4.30 -12.40
C SER A 267 16.45 -3.81 -13.83
N GLU A 268 16.61 -4.68 -14.82
CA GLU A 268 16.47 -4.36 -16.25
C GLU A 268 15.02 -4.07 -16.65
N ASP A 269 14.06 -4.85 -16.11
CA ASP A 269 12.63 -4.64 -16.32
C ASP A 269 12.17 -3.28 -15.77
N ILE A 270 12.66 -2.92 -14.57
CA ILE A 270 12.38 -1.63 -13.95
C ILE A 270 12.98 -0.50 -14.80
N ILE A 271 14.25 -0.62 -15.21
CA ILE A 271 14.93 0.42 -16.00
C ILE A 271 14.21 0.68 -17.33
N SER A 272 13.83 -0.38 -18.04
CA SER A 272 13.08 -0.29 -19.30
C SER A 272 11.73 0.41 -19.12
N LEU A 273 11.05 0.13 -18.00
CA LEU A 273 9.76 0.75 -17.71
C LEU A 273 9.89 2.21 -17.27
N LEU A 274 10.91 2.57 -16.49
CA LEU A 274 11.16 3.97 -16.12
C LEU A 274 11.30 4.86 -17.37
N ASP A 275 11.94 4.35 -18.43
CA ASP A 275 12.04 5.02 -19.73
C ASP A 275 10.66 5.15 -20.41
N GLN A 276 9.84 4.10 -20.39
CA GLN A 276 8.49 4.11 -20.98
C GLN A 276 7.53 5.07 -20.24
N LEU A 277 7.69 5.21 -18.92
CA LEU A 277 6.87 6.08 -18.07
C LEU A 277 7.38 7.53 -18.01
N GLU A 278 8.43 7.86 -18.78
CA GLU A 278 9.08 9.16 -18.78
C GLU A 278 9.43 9.60 -17.34
N ILE A 279 9.91 8.67 -16.52
CA ILE A 279 10.41 8.96 -15.17
C ILE A 279 11.89 9.33 -15.30
N PRO A 280 12.29 10.55 -14.91
CA PRO A 280 13.70 10.93 -14.96
C PRO A 280 14.54 9.98 -14.10
N LYS A 281 15.55 9.35 -14.72
CA LYS A 281 16.54 8.56 -13.98
C LYS A 281 17.38 9.51 -13.14
N THR A 282 17.43 9.29 -11.84
CA THR A 282 18.37 9.99 -10.96
C THR A 282 19.50 9.04 -10.58
N ASP A 283 20.75 9.50 -10.65
CA ASP A 283 21.88 8.76 -10.09
C ASP A 283 21.66 8.59 -8.58
N GLY A 284 21.40 7.38 -8.10
CA GLY A 284 21.20 7.11 -6.67
C GLY A 284 20.21 6.01 -6.30
N SER A 285 20.30 4.82 -6.90
CA SER A 285 19.62 3.65 -6.35
C SER A 285 20.12 3.38 -4.93
N LYS A 286 19.18 3.16 -3.99
CA LYS A 286 19.48 2.89 -2.59
C LYS A 286 19.22 1.42 -2.30
N ASP A 287 20.26 0.70 -1.94
CA ASP A 287 20.14 -0.69 -1.52
C ASP A 287 20.12 -0.73 0.02
N LEU A 288 19.09 -1.32 0.61
CA LEU A 288 19.08 -1.66 2.04
C LEU A 288 19.99 -2.90 2.23
N GLY A 289 21.29 -2.69 2.06
CA GLY A 289 22.32 -3.71 2.06
C GLY A 289 22.51 -4.36 3.44
N ASN A 290 23.08 -5.57 3.46
CA ASN A 290 23.38 -6.30 4.69
C ASN A 290 24.86 -6.26 5.02
N ARG A 291 25.15 -5.99 6.30
CA ARG A 291 26.20 -6.72 7.03
C ARG A 291 25.63 -7.86 7.89
N ALA A 292 24.40 -8.32 7.64
CA ALA A 292 23.96 -9.63 8.08
C ALA A 292 24.27 -10.66 6.99
N GLN A 293 25.43 -11.30 7.10
CA GLN A 293 25.48 -12.70 6.75
C GLN A 293 24.41 -13.38 7.62
N LEU A 294 23.55 -14.19 7.00
CA LEU A 294 22.93 -15.29 7.72
C LEU A 294 24.08 -16.16 8.23
N VAL A 295 24.58 -15.88 9.42
CA VAL A 295 24.85 -16.99 10.31
C VAL A 295 23.44 -17.53 10.54
N SER A 296 23.20 -18.78 10.11
CA SER A 296 22.20 -19.64 10.75
C SER A 296 22.04 -19.20 12.20
N PRO A 297 20.84 -18.99 12.76
CA PRO A 297 20.75 -18.77 14.19
C PRO A 297 21.61 -19.85 14.83
N GLN A 298 22.73 -19.44 15.46
CA GLN A 298 23.43 -20.37 16.33
C GLN A 298 22.35 -20.78 17.31
N GLU A 299 22.20 -22.08 17.55
CA GLU A 299 21.14 -22.68 18.37
C GLU A 299 21.09 -22.14 19.82
N ASP A 300 21.87 -21.11 20.13
CA ASP A 300 22.02 -20.46 21.43
C ASP A 300 21.98 -18.91 21.38
N GLY A 301 21.64 -18.29 20.24
CA GLY A 301 21.59 -16.81 20.11
C GLY A 301 20.36 -16.17 20.80
N PRO A 302 20.42 -14.90 21.26
CA PRO A 302 19.29 -14.22 21.90
C PRO A 302 18.01 -14.23 21.05
N LEU A 303 18.17 -14.13 19.72
CA LEU A 303 17.09 -14.18 18.74
C LEU A 303 16.48 -15.59 18.60
N TYR A 304 17.31 -16.64 18.64
CA TYR A 304 16.84 -18.04 18.64
C TYR A 304 16.07 -18.34 19.92
N ASN A 305 16.61 -17.91 21.07
CA ASN A 305 15.96 -18.09 22.37
C ASN A 305 14.63 -17.34 22.48
N LEU A 306 14.52 -16.15 21.87
CA LEU A 306 13.26 -15.40 21.82
C LEU A 306 12.21 -16.12 20.97
N LEU A 307 12.58 -16.55 19.75
CA LEU A 307 11.72 -17.31 18.83
C LEU A 307 11.29 -18.67 19.40
N GLU A 308 12.21 -19.39 20.04
CA GLU A 308 11.91 -20.65 20.75
C GLU A 308 11.04 -20.42 21.99
N SER A 309 11.24 -19.34 22.74
CA SER A 309 10.37 -19.00 23.87
C SER A 309 8.95 -18.64 23.44
N TYR A 310 8.78 -18.08 22.23
CA TYR A 310 7.49 -17.74 21.65
C TYR A 310 6.78 -19.00 21.15
N ARG A 311 7.48 -19.88 20.39
CA ARG A 311 6.97 -21.20 19.99
C ARG A 311 6.53 -22.06 21.18
N ARG A 312 7.31 -22.05 22.26
CA ARG A 312 6.95 -22.77 23.50
C ARG A 312 5.73 -22.20 24.22
N ARG A 313 5.46 -20.90 24.08
CA ARG A 313 4.32 -20.22 24.72
C ARG A 313 3.03 -20.39 23.93
N ASN A 314 3.12 -20.44 22.61
CA ASN A 314 1.94 -20.42 21.75
C ASN A 314 1.62 -21.78 21.11
N GLY A 315 2.43 -22.81 21.37
CA GLY A 315 2.23 -24.16 20.85
C GLY A 315 2.50 -24.27 19.34
N PRO A 316 2.63 -25.49 18.79
CA PRO A 316 2.58 -25.70 17.35
C PRO A 316 1.21 -25.34 16.76
#